data_AF-A0A3A0DR46-F1
#
_entry.id   AF-A0A3A0DR46-F1
#
_cell.length_a   1.000
_cell.length_b   1.000
_cell.length_c   1.000
_cell.angle_alpha   90.00
_cell.angle_beta   90.00
_cell.angle_gamma   90.00
#
_symmetry.space_group_name_H-M   'P 1'
#
loop_
_entity.id
_entity.type
_entity.pdbx_description
1 polymer ?
#
loop_
_entity_poly.entity_id
_entity_poly.type
_entity_poly.pdbx_seq_one_letter_code
_entity_poly.pdbx_strand_id
1 'polypeptide(L)'
;MLCKKFIVTAAGLLLVGGIVMGTEAYSYLTTGWNRASRAVKDQVPVSFELDRARNMLPGLDREIERCMHTVAKEEAAIEQLERDVDKRQAALSKAEQSMLKLRGDLASGKNEFEYGGRKFSVVQVKTDLASRLSACKTRKGTIDNMQQILNARRSGLDAARQKLAEMQSARTQLVVDIENLEARLKMVEVAQTAAGFKFDDSNLSRTRELVADVSARLDVMSKLSQLETTGGEIPVDAPTAVDVTDQVAEYFGETTGDAAKVANVATSEAK
;
A
#
# COMPACT_ATOMS: atom_id res chain seq x y z
N MET A 1 18.18 -12.29 -34.40
CA MET A 1 16.99 -11.63 -34.98
C MET A 1 15.70 -12.49 -34.91
N LEU A 2 15.62 -13.52 -34.06
CA LEU A 2 14.39 -14.35 -33.93
C LEU A 2 13.54 -14.04 -32.67
N CYS A 3 14.12 -13.50 -31.60
CA CYS A 3 13.37 -13.29 -30.34
C CYS A 3 12.39 -12.10 -30.36
N LYS A 4 12.54 -11.14 -31.28
CA LYS A 4 11.61 -9.99 -31.41
C LYS A 4 10.30 -10.34 -32.12
N LYS A 5 10.25 -11.44 -32.88
CA LYS A 5 9.06 -11.82 -33.66
C LYS A 5 8.04 -12.64 -32.85
N PHE A 6 8.49 -13.35 -31.81
CA PHE A 6 7.60 -14.15 -30.94
C PHE A 6 6.78 -13.31 -29.95
N ILE A 7 7.30 -12.16 -29.52
CA ILE A 7 6.58 -11.28 -28.58
C ILE A 7 5.39 -10.58 -29.28
N VAL A 8 5.54 -10.26 -30.57
CA VAL A 8 4.50 -9.55 -31.34
C VAL A 8 3.36 -10.49 -31.76
N THR A 9 3.65 -11.77 -32.04
CA THR A 9 2.60 -12.75 -32.38
C THR A 9 1.82 -13.25 -31.15
N ALA A 10 2.45 -13.32 -29.97
CA ALA A 10 1.76 -13.66 -28.71
C ALA A 10 0.83 -12.53 -28.21
N ALA A 11 1.20 -11.27 -28.44
CA ALA A 11 0.36 -10.12 -28.07
C ALA A 11 -0.87 -9.95 -28.99
N GLY A 12 -0.74 -10.28 -30.28
CA GLY A 12 -1.83 -10.17 -31.25
C GLY A 12 -2.96 -11.20 -31.03
N LEU A 13 -2.64 -12.40 -30.56
CA LEU A 13 -3.62 -13.46 -30.30
C LEU A 13 -4.41 -13.23 -29.00
N LEU A 14 -3.83 -12.54 -28.01
CA LEU A 14 -4.54 -12.13 -26.80
C LEU A 14 -5.52 -10.98 -27.03
N LEU A 15 -5.21 -10.06 -27.96
CA LEU A 15 -6.07 -8.92 -28.26
C LEU A 15 -7.27 -9.29 -29.14
N VAL A 16 -7.13 -10.25 -30.05
CA VAL A 16 -8.25 -10.69 -30.90
C VAL A 16 -9.17 -11.68 -30.16
N GLY A 17 -8.64 -12.48 -29.23
CA GLY A 17 -9.45 -13.35 -28.36
C GLY A 17 -10.27 -12.59 -27.31
N GLY A 18 -9.86 -11.39 -26.92
CA GLY A 18 -10.51 -10.59 -25.86
C GLY A 18 -11.74 -9.80 -26.30
N ILE A 19 -12.01 -9.65 -27.61
CA ILE A 19 -13.07 -8.76 -28.11
C ILE A 19 -14.37 -9.53 -28.46
N VAL A 20 -14.34 -10.85 -28.52
CA VAL A 20 -15.52 -11.69 -28.86
C VAL A 20 -16.22 -12.28 -27.61
N MET A 21 -15.72 -11.98 -26.41
CA MET A 21 -16.35 -12.42 -25.16
C MET A 21 -16.86 -11.20 -24.39
N GLY A 22 -18.18 -11.03 -24.41
CA GLY A 22 -18.89 -9.83 -24.02
C GLY A 22 -18.65 -9.33 -22.60
N THR A 23 -19.16 -8.13 -22.36
CA THR A 23 -19.11 -7.32 -21.13
C THR A 23 -19.65 -8.00 -19.86
N GLU A 24 -20.04 -9.27 -19.91
CA GLU A 24 -20.41 -10.08 -18.74
C GLU A 24 -19.24 -10.95 -18.19
N ALA A 25 -18.17 -11.17 -18.96
CA ALA A 25 -16.99 -11.94 -18.51
C ALA A 25 -16.12 -11.18 -17.49
N TYR A 26 -16.23 -9.85 -17.45
CA TYR A 26 -15.48 -8.99 -16.53
C TYR A 26 -15.88 -9.21 -15.04
N SER A 27 -17.12 -9.64 -14.80
CA SER A 27 -17.64 -9.88 -13.44
C SER A 27 -17.17 -11.21 -12.84
N TYR A 28 -16.96 -12.24 -13.68
CA TYR A 28 -16.48 -13.55 -13.22
C TYR A 28 -14.95 -13.63 -13.08
N LEU A 29 -14.20 -12.94 -13.93
CA LEU A 29 -12.73 -12.91 -13.84
C LEU A 29 -12.24 -12.16 -12.59
N THR A 30 -12.89 -11.06 -12.22
CA THR A 30 -12.54 -10.31 -11.01
C THR A 30 -12.92 -11.07 -9.72
N THR A 31 -14.03 -11.82 -9.75
CA THR A 31 -14.45 -12.67 -8.63
C THR A 31 -13.56 -13.93 -8.50
N GLY A 32 -13.12 -14.52 -9.62
CA GLY A 32 -12.20 -15.66 -9.65
C GLY A 32 -10.76 -15.31 -9.21
N TRP A 33 -10.24 -14.16 -9.64
CA TRP A 33 -8.90 -13.71 -9.28
C TRP A 33 -8.76 -13.36 -7.79
N ASN A 34 -9.80 -12.74 -7.22
CA ASN A 34 -9.85 -12.46 -5.79
C ASN A 34 -10.01 -13.72 -4.93
N ARG A 35 -10.60 -14.81 -5.46
CA ARG A 35 -10.73 -16.09 -4.75
C ARG A 35 -9.44 -16.93 -4.84
N ALA A 36 -8.78 -16.93 -6.00
CA ALA A 36 -7.51 -17.61 -6.20
C ALA A 36 -6.37 -16.98 -5.37
N SER A 37 -6.27 -15.65 -5.33
CA SER A 37 -5.23 -14.97 -4.53
C SER A 37 -5.45 -15.07 -3.01
N ARG A 38 -6.70 -15.20 -2.55
CA ARG A 38 -7.01 -15.47 -1.14
C ARG A 38 -6.67 -16.92 -0.75
N ALA A 39 -7.00 -17.90 -1.59
CA ALA A 39 -6.68 -19.30 -1.33
C ALA A 39 -5.16 -19.57 -1.24
N VAL A 40 -4.34 -18.82 -1.98
CA VAL A 40 -2.87 -18.93 -1.89
C VAL A 40 -2.32 -18.22 -0.65
N LYS A 41 -2.91 -17.09 -0.22
CA LYS A 41 -2.49 -16.41 1.03
C LYS A 41 -2.77 -17.27 2.27
N ASP A 42 -3.91 -17.96 2.30
CA ASP A 42 -4.26 -18.86 3.41
C ASP A 42 -3.37 -20.13 3.47
N GLN A 43 -2.60 -20.42 2.42
CA GLN A 43 -1.67 -21.56 2.36
C GLN A 43 -0.24 -21.23 2.81
N VAL A 44 0.10 -19.97 3.05
CA VAL A 44 1.45 -19.60 3.51
C VAL A 44 1.51 -19.72 5.03
N PRO A 45 2.46 -20.50 5.59
CA PRO A 45 2.63 -20.60 7.03
C PRO A 45 2.91 -19.23 7.66
N VAL A 46 2.29 -18.93 8.80
CA VAL A 46 2.48 -17.66 9.54
C VAL A 46 3.96 -17.44 9.92
N SER A 47 4.71 -18.51 10.18
CA SER A 47 6.16 -18.45 10.41
C SER A 47 6.92 -17.83 9.24
N PHE A 48 6.55 -18.18 8.00
CA PHE A 48 7.16 -17.60 6.80
C PHE A 48 6.87 -16.10 6.67
N GLU A 49 5.67 -15.66 7.02
CA GLU A 49 5.33 -14.23 7.02
C GLU A 49 6.12 -13.45 8.08
N LEU A 50 6.34 -14.03 9.26
CA LEU A 50 7.18 -13.45 10.31
C LEU A 50 8.65 -13.37 9.88
N ASP A 51 9.20 -14.43 9.27
CA ASP A 51 10.55 -14.42 8.69
C ASP A 51 10.68 -13.38 7.59
N ARG A 52 9.66 -13.27 6.72
CA ARG A 52 9.61 -12.24 5.69
C ARG A 52 9.60 -10.84 6.30
N ALA A 53 8.80 -10.58 7.32
CA ALA A 53 8.75 -9.29 8.02
C ALA A 53 10.12 -8.97 8.65
N ARG A 54 10.75 -9.94 9.31
CA ARG A 54 12.10 -9.82 9.87
C ARG A 54 13.15 -9.47 8.80
N ASN A 55 13.06 -10.10 7.64
CA ASN A 55 13.95 -9.85 6.50
C ASN A 55 13.73 -8.47 5.84
N MET A 56 12.61 -7.79 6.11
CA MET A 56 12.38 -6.41 5.66
C MET A 56 13.02 -5.37 6.59
N LEU A 57 13.25 -5.68 7.87
CA LEU A 57 13.83 -4.74 8.85
C LEU A 57 15.19 -4.15 8.41
N PRO A 58 16.15 -4.90 7.86
CA PRO A 58 17.41 -4.34 7.36
C PRO A 58 17.24 -3.38 6.17
N GLY A 59 16.09 -3.45 5.48
CA GLY A 59 15.71 -2.45 4.48
C GLY A 59 15.39 -1.10 5.12
N LEU A 60 14.61 -1.12 6.20
CA LEU A 60 14.27 0.08 6.98
C LEU A 60 15.52 0.71 7.62
N ASP A 61 16.44 -0.11 8.13
CA ASP A 61 17.72 0.36 8.68
C ASP A 61 18.51 1.18 7.66
N ARG A 62 18.67 0.64 6.45
CA ARG A 62 19.36 1.35 5.36
C ARG A 62 18.65 2.63 4.94
N GLU A 63 17.32 2.67 5.01
CA GLU A 63 16.56 3.88 4.73
C GLU A 63 16.77 4.94 5.81
N ILE A 64 16.72 4.54 7.10
CA ILE A 64 17.02 5.40 8.25
C ILE A 64 18.46 5.96 8.15
N GLU A 65 19.45 5.14 7.81
CA GLU A 65 20.83 5.57 7.60
C GLU A 65 20.96 6.61 6.48
N ARG A 66 20.26 6.41 5.35
CA ARG A 66 20.24 7.39 4.25
C ARG A 66 19.60 8.71 4.68
N CYS A 67 18.50 8.65 5.44
CA CYS A 67 17.86 9.82 6.00
C CYS A 67 18.79 10.55 6.98
N MET A 68 19.47 9.82 7.87
CA MET A 68 20.45 10.37 8.82
C MET A 68 21.60 11.07 8.09
N HIS A 69 22.17 10.46 7.05
CA HIS A 69 23.19 11.10 6.22
C HIS A 69 22.69 12.39 5.54
N THR A 70 21.43 12.42 5.13
CA THR A 70 20.83 13.61 4.51
C THR A 70 20.64 14.73 5.54
N VAL A 71 20.15 14.39 6.73
CA VAL A 71 20.04 15.32 7.88
C VAL A 71 21.41 15.90 8.24
N ALA A 72 22.44 15.06 8.38
CA ALA A 72 23.78 15.51 8.72
C ALA A 72 24.41 16.42 7.64
N LYS A 73 24.15 16.15 6.36
CA LYS A 73 24.59 17.04 5.27
C LYS A 73 23.89 18.40 5.33
N GLU A 74 22.59 18.42 5.63
CA GLU A 74 21.84 19.66 5.76
C GLU A 74 22.27 20.47 6.99
N GLU A 75 22.58 19.81 8.11
CA GLU A 75 23.18 20.44 9.29
C GLU A 75 24.50 21.16 8.95
N ALA A 76 25.42 20.47 8.27
CA ALA A 76 26.68 21.05 7.85
C ALA A 76 26.48 22.22 6.85
N ALA A 77 25.51 22.11 5.95
CA ALA A 77 25.17 23.17 5.01
C ALA A 77 24.58 24.41 5.70
N ILE A 78 23.72 24.22 6.71
CA ILE A 78 23.17 25.30 7.54
C ILE A 78 24.31 25.98 8.31
N GLU A 79 25.20 25.22 8.95
CA GLU A 79 26.34 25.79 9.68
C GLU A 79 27.29 26.58 8.75
N GLN A 80 27.49 26.09 7.51
CA GLN A 80 28.22 26.83 6.50
C GLN A 80 27.52 28.14 6.12
N LEU A 81 26.19 28.11 5.91
CA LEU A 81 25.40 29.29 5.56
C LEU A 81 25.38 30.32 6.70
N GLU A 82 25.30 29.88 7.95
CA GLU A 82 25.39 30.71 9.16
C GLU A 82 26.73 31.47 9.19
N ARG A 83 27.85 30.75 9.07
CA ARG A 83 29.19 31.37 8.99
C ARG A 83 29.29 32.39 7.87
N ASP A 84 28.63 32.11 6.74
CA ASP A 84 28.60 32.96 5.57
C ASP A 84 27.77 34.24 5.76
N VAL A 85 26.67 34.15 6.50
CA VAL A 85 25.86 35.29 6.94
C VAL A 85 26.68 36.15 7.90
N ASP A 86 27.31 35.55 8.90
CA ASP A 86 28.11 36.27 9.90
C ASP A 86 29.29 37.02 9.28
N LYS A 87 30.02 36.37 8.37
CA LYS A 87 31.10 37.01 7.61
C LYS A 87 30.59 38.22 6.81
N ARG A 88 29.45 38.08 6.13
CA ARG A 88 28.86 39.18 5.34
C ARG A 88 28.35 40.31 6.24
N GLN A 89 27.78 39.97 7.40
CA GLN A 89 27.34 40.94 8.39
C GLN A 89 28.52 41.72 8.98
N ALA A 90 29.63 41.05 9.30
CA ALA A 90 30.86 41.69 9.75
C ALA A 90 31.50 42.58 8.67
N ALA A 91 31.43 42.16 7.40
CA ALA A 91 31.88 43.00 6.29
C ALA A 91 30.98 44.22 6.08
N LEU A 92 29.66 44.06 6.26
CA LEU A 92 28.70 45.16 6.18
C LEU A 92 28.93 46.18 7.31
N SER A 93 29.11 45.74 8.55
CA SER A 93 29.36 46.65 9.69
C SER A 93 30.66 47.45 9.51
N LYS A 94 31.73 46.82 9.03
CA LYS A 94 32.97 47.53 8.65
C LYS A 94 32.74 48.56 7.56
N ALA A 95 31.96 48.22 6.53
CA ALA A 95 31.63 49.14 5.45
C ALA A 95 30.81 50.34 5.98
N GLU A 96 29.82 50.10 6.84
CA GLU A 96 29.02 51.15 7.50
C GLU A 96 29.88 52.06 8.37
N GLN A 97 30.79 51.51 9.18
CA GLN A 97 31.74 52.30 9.97
C GLN A 97 32.62 53.19 9.10
N SER A 98 33.14 52.66 7.97
CA SER A 98 33.92 53.45 7.02
C SER A 98 33.10 54.60 6.43
N MET A 99 31.84 54.35 6.08
CA MET A 99 30.93 55.34 5.53
C MET A 99 30.59 56.43 6.55
N LEU A 100 30.40 56.07 7.81
CA LEU A 100 30.18 57.03 8.90
C LEU A 100 31.38 57.95 9.12
N LYS A 101 32.62 57.42 9.00
CA LYS A 101 33.84 58.24 9.03
C LYS A 101 33.87 59.25 7.88
N LEU A 102 33.68 58.79 6.64
CA LEU A 102 33.63 59.68 5.47
C LEU A 102 32.54 60.76 5.60
N ARG A 103 31.37 60.39 6.15
CA ARG A 103 30.29 61.35 6.42
C ARG A 103 30.68 62.38 7.48
N GLY A 104 31.35 61.94 8.54
CA GLY A 104 31.88 62.83 9.60
C GLY A 104 32.92 63.80 9.06
N ASP A 105 33.84 63.32 8.21
CA ASP A 105 34.85 64.16 7.56
C ASP A 105 34.20 65.20 6.64
N LEU A 106 33.20 64.81 5.84
CA LEU A 106 32.42 65.75 5.03
C LEU A 106 31.71 66.83 5.86
N ALA A 107 31.29 66.51 7.09
CA ALA A 107 30.64 67.48 7.98
C ALA A 107 31.62 68.54 8.54
N SER A 108 32.94 68.27 8.51
CA SER A 108 33.96 69.22 8.96
C SER A 108 34.17 70.42 8.03
N GLY A 109 33.57 70.42 6.85
CA GLY A 109 33.60 71.56 5.91
C GLY A 109 34.92 71.75 5.15
N LYS A 110 35.84 70.79 5.21
CA LYS A 110 37.10 70.83 4.42
C LYS A 110 36.82 70.68 2.92
N ASN A 111 37.62 71.37 2.10
CA ASN A 111 37.50 71.34 0.64
C ASN A 111 38.24 70.16 -0.02
N GLU A 112 39.23 69.60 0.67
CA GLU A 112 40.08 68.52 0.18
C GLU A 112 40.26 67.47 1.29
N PHE A 113 40.19 66.19 0.91
CA PHE A 113 40.31 65.05 1.82
C PHE A 113 41.43 64.13 1.35
N GLU A 114 42.25 63.64 2.27
CA GLU A 114 43.33 62.70 1.95
C GLU A 114 43.00 61.31 2.49
N TYR A 115 42.94 60.32 1.61
CA TYR A 115 42.72 58.92 1.95
C TYR A 115 43.75 58.03 1.25
N GLY A 116 44.51 57.25 2.02
CA GLY A 116 45.53 56.34 1.48
C GLY A 116 46.57 57.03 0.60
N GLY A 117 47.03 58.23 0.99
CA GLY A 117 48.04 59.02 0.27
C GLY A 117 47.54 59.70 -1.01
N ARG A 118 46.22 59.70 -1.27
CA ARG A 118 45.61 60.37 -2.42
C ARG A 118 44.62 61.42 -1.96
N LYS A 119 44.61 62.56 -2.64
CA LYS A 119 43.71 63.67 -2.37
C LYS A 119 42.44 63.57 -3.20
N PHE A 120 41.31 63.90 -2.59
CA PHE A 120 39.99 63.82 -3.17
C PHE A 120 39.21 65.11 -2.90
N SER A 121 38.42 65.54 -3.89
CA SER A 121 37.53 66.70 -3.73
C SER A 121 36.23 66.33 -3.03
N VAL A 122 35.54 67.32 -2.44
CA VAL A 122 34.22 67.14 -1.81
C VAL A 122 33.23 66.41 -2.74
N VAL A 123 33.23 66.75 -4.03
CA VAL A 123 32.33 66.15 -5.02
C VAL A 123 32.65 64.66 -5.22
N GLN A 124 33.92 64.31 -5.34
CA GLN A 124 34.35 62.91 -5.47
C GLN A 124 33.96 62.08 -4.25
N VAL A 125 34.18 62.61 -3.04
CA VAL A 125 33.82 61.93 -1.79
C VAL A 125 32.30 61.75 -1.67
N LYS A 126 31.50 62.74 -2.06
CA LYS A 126 30.02 62.61 -2.07
C LYS A 126 29.54 61.54 -3.06
N THR A 127 30.12 61.48 -4.25
CA THR A 127 29.78 60.45 -5.26
C THR A 127 30.16 59.06 -4.78
N ASP A 128 31.34 58.90 -4.19
CA ASP A 128 31.77 57.63 -3.58
C ASP A 128 30.83 57.22 -2.42
N LEU A 129 30.46 58.15 -1.54
CA LEU A 129 29.53 57.89 -0.46
C LEU A 129 28.17 57.38 -0.98
N ALA A 130 27.64 58.00 -2.05
CA ALA A 130 26.38 57.57 -2.66
C ALA A 130 26.47 56.14 -3.24
N SER A 131 27.58 55.82 -3.92
CA SER A 131 27.86 54.48 -4.45
C SER A 131 28.01 53.43 -3.33
N ARG A 132 28.71 53.77 -2.25
CA ARG A 132 28.84 52.88 -1.07
C ARG A 132 27.51 52.66 -0.38
N LEU A 133 26.68 53.69 -0.27
CA LEU A 133 25.37 53.59 0.36
C LEU A 133 24.45 52.66 -0.44
N SER A 134 24.42 52.78 -1.77
CA SER A 134 23.62 51.87 -2.61
C SER A 134 24.13 50.43 -2.50
N ALA A 135 25.45 50.22 -2.55
CA ALA A 135 26.04 48.90 -2.36
C ALA A 135 25.74 48.29 -0.98
N CYS A 136 25.76 49.10 0.09
CA CYS A 136 25.41 48.64 1.44
C CYS A 136 23.93 48.25 1.54
N LYS A 137 23.02 49.02 0.93
CA LYS A 137 21.59 48.66 0.86
C LYS A 137 21.38 47.32 0.16
N THR A 138 22.02 47.11 -0.98
CA THR A 138 21.94 45.83 -1.72
C THR A 138 22.52 44.68 -0.90
N ARG A 139 23.67 44.88 -0.25
CA ARG A 139 24.30 43.86 0.61
C ARG A 139 23.42 43.51 1.81
N LYS A 140 22.79 44.50 2.43
CA LYS A 140 21.83 44.29 3.52
C LYS A 140 20.64 43.45 3.06
N GLY A 141 20.01 43.81 1.94
CA GLY A 141 18.93 43.00 1.37
C GLY A 141 19.36 41.56 1.02
N THR A 142 20.61 41.36 0.59
CA THR A 142 21.15 40.02 0.36
C THR A 142 21.30 39.23 1.65
N ILE A 143 21.80 39.86 2.73
CA ILE A 143 21.91 39.23 4.05
C ILE A 143 20.53 38.87 4.59
N ASP A 144 19.55 39.78 4.47
CA ASP A 144 18.18 39.54 4.92
C ASP A 144 17.57 38.33 4.18
N ASN A 145 17.76 38.23 2.86
CA ASN A 145 17.32 37.06 2.08
C ASN A 145 18.04 35.77 2.51
N MET A 146 19.35 35.82 2.79
CA MET A 146 20.10 34.67 3.28
C MET A 146 19.59 34.21 4.65
N GLN A 147 19.25 35.14 5.55
CA GLN A 147 18.65 34.84 6.84
C GLN A 147 17.28 34.18 6.70
N GLN A 148 16.45 34.63 5.76
CA GLN A 148 15.17 33.97 5.46
C GLN A 148 15.37 32.53 4.97
N ILE A 149 16.32 32.31 4.05
CA ILE A 149 16.67 30.96 3.57
C ILE A 149 17.16 30.09 4.72
N LEU A 150 18.02 30.62 5.58
CA LEU A 150 18.56 29.93 6.74
C LEU A 150 17.47 29.53 7.73
N ASN A 151 16.52 30.42 8.01
CA ASN A 151 15.38 30.12 8.87
C ASN A 151 14.48 29.02 8.26
N ALA A 152 14.22 29.09 6.95
CA ALA A 152 13.45 28.06 6.25
C ALA A 152 14.16 26.69 6.29
N ARG A 153 15.48 26.67 6.06
CA ARG A 153 16.29 25.45 6.15
C ARG A 153 16.31 24.86 7.56
N ARG A 154 16.49 25.68 8.60
CA ARG A 154 16.43 25.23 10.00
C ARG A 154 15.08 24.60 10.34
N SER A 155 13.98 25.23 9.96
CA SER A 155 12.64 24.66 10.15
C SER A 155 12.46 23.33 9.40
N GLY A 156 12.94 23.25 8.15
CA GLY A 156 12.94 22.02 7.37
C GLY A 156 13.80 20.90 8.00
N LEU A 157 14.95 21.26 8.56
CA LEU A 157 15.83 20.33 9.26
C LEU A 157 15.17 19.78 10.54
N ASP A 158 14.50 20.63 11.31
CA ASP A 158 13.80 20.18 12.52
C ASP A 158 12.66 19.21 12.19
N ALA A 159 11.88 19.49 11.14
CA ALA A 159 10.89 18.55 10.63
C ALA A 159 11.51 17.23 10.14
N ALA A 160 12.66 17.28 9.47
CA ALA A 160 13.38 16.09 9.02
C ALA A 160 13.90 15.25 10.20
N ARG A 161 14.42 15.89 11.26
CA ARG A 161 14.84 15.23 12.50
C ARG A 161 13.67 14.55 13.21
N GLN A 162 12.53 15.23 13.30
CA GLN A 162 11.33 14.64 13.88
C GLN A 162 10.90 13.39 13.11
N LYS A 163 10.85 13.47 11.77
CA LYS A 163 10.50 12.31 10.94
C LYS A 163 11.50 11.16 11.09
N LEU A 164 12.80 11.46 11.21
CA LEU A 164 13.83 10.45 11.47
C LEU A 164 13.59 9.73 12.82
N ALA A 165 13.26 10.48 13.87
CA ALA A 165 12.95 9.93 15.18
C ALA A 165 11.66 9.07 15.14
N GLU A 166 10.64 9.51 14.41
CA GLU A 166 9.42 8.73 14.17
C GLU A 166 9.73 7.41 13.45
N MET A 167 10.58 7.43 12.42
CA MET A 167 11.00 6.21 11.71
C MET A 167 11.78 5.25 12.61
N GLN A 168 12.68 5.76 13.45
CA GLN A 168 13.44 4.94 14.40
C GLN A 168 12.52 4.31 15.46
N SER A 169 11.57 5.08 15.98
CA SER A 169 10.56 4.59 16.93
C SER A 169 9.67 3.51 16.31
N ALA A 170 9.14 3.76 15.12
CA ALA A 170 8.34 2.80 14.37
C ALA A 170 9.10 1.51 14.09
N ARG A 171 10.39 1.61 13.73
CA ARG A 171 11.25 0.44 13.54
C ARG A 171 11.44 -0.36 14.82
N THR A 172 11.70 0.29 15.96
CA THR A 172 11.80 -0.40 17.26
C THR A 172 10.48 -1.07 17.63
N GLN A 173 9.35 -0.41 17.38
CA GLN A 173 8.03 -0.99 17.62
C GLN A 173 7.79 -2.24 16.77
N LEU A 174 8.12 -2.20 15.47
CA LEU A 174 8.00 -3.36 14.59
C LEU A 174 8.84 -4.55 15.04
N VAL A 175 10.04 -4.31 15.59
CA VAL A 175 10.87 -5.39 16.16
C VAL A 175 10.16 -6.05 17.34
N VAL A 176 9.66 -5.27 18.29
CA VAL A 176 8.94 -5.78 19.47
C VAL A 176 7.67 -6.53 19.05
N ASP A 177 6.94 -6.00 18.07
CA ASP A 177 5.72 -6.63 17.56
C ASP A 177 6.02 -7.99 16.90
N ILE A 178 7.09 -8.08 16.10
CA ILE A 178 7.54 -9.35 15.49
C ILE A 178 7.90 -10.35 16.59
N GLU A 179 8.67 -9.95 17.61
CA GLU A 179 9.06 -10.83 18.72
C GLU A 179 7.85 -11.35 19.52
N ASN A 180 6.87 -10.48 19.79
CA ASN A 180 5.62 -10.84 20.45
C ASN A 180 4.81 -11.84 19.59
N LEU A 181 4.70 -11.61 18.28
CA LEU A 181 4.01 -12.51 17.36
C LEU A 181 4.72 -13.87 17.25
N GLU A 182 6.06 -13.90 17.21
CA GLU A 182 6.85 -15.13 17.27
C GLU A 182 6.59 -15.91 18.57
N ALA A 183 6.50 -15.22 19.71
CA ALA A 183 6.18 -15.86 20.99
C ALA A 183 4.76 -16.45 21.00
N ARG A 184 3.78 -15.71 20.46
CA ARG A 184 2.39 -16.20 20.32
C ARG A 184 2.30 -17.42 19.41
N LEU A 185 3.02 -17.42 18.29
CA LEU A 185 3.07 -18.56 17.38
C LEU A 185 3.59 -19.81 18.11
N LYS A 186 4.70 -19.68 18.84
CA LYS A 186 5.25 -20.78 19.65
C LYS A 186 4.26 -21.30 20.69
N MET A 187 3.52 -20.42 21.37
CA MET A 187 2.48 -20.84 22.32
C MET A 187 1.36 -21.63 21.63
N VAL A 188 0.93 -21.21 20.45
CA VAL A 188 -0.08 -21.92 19.66
C VAL A 188 0.43 -23.29 19.21
N GLU A 189 1.68 -23.39 18.76
CA GLU A 189 2.31 -24.66 18.39
C GLU A 189 2.42 -25.62 19.58
N VAL A 190 2.82 -25.13 20.75
CA VAL A 190 2.84 -25.92 22.00
C VAL A 190 1.42 -26.35 22.38
N ALA A 191 0.43 -25.47 22.26
CA ALA A 191 -0.96 -25.82 22.53
C ALA A 191 -1.50 -26.87 21.54
N GLN A 192 -1.18 -26.77 20.24
CA GLN A 192 -1.58 -27.75 19.23
C GLN A 192 -0.95 -29.12 19.47
N THR A 193 0.34 -29.16 19.80
CA THR A 193 1.05 -30.40 20.13
C THR A 193 0.54 -31.03 21.42
N ALA A 194 0.25 -30.22 22.45
CA ALA A 194 -0.36 -30.68 23.70
C ALA A 194 -1.83 -31.10 23.52
N ALA A 195 -2.58 -30.40 22.65
CA ALA A 195 -4.00 -30.66 22.42
C ALA A 195 -4.24 -31.99 21.72
N GLY A 196 -3.26 -32.53 20.97
CA GLY A 196 -3.14 -33.97 20.69
C GLY A 196 -4.40 -34.75 20.31
N PHE A 197 -5.44 -34.10 19.76
CA PHE A 197 -6.65 -34.78 19.32
C PHE A 197 -6.32 -35.42 17.97
N LYS A 198 -5.91 -36.69 18.00
CA LYS A 198 -5.94 -37.54 16.82
C LYS A 198 -7.41 -37.73 16.42
N PHE A 199 -7.93 -36.85 15.57
CA PHE A 199 -9.12 -37.17 14.81
C PHE A 199 -8.75 -38.34 13.88
N ASP A 200 -9.33 -39.50 14.15
CA ASP A 200 -9.08 -40.72 13.38
C ASP A 200 -9.80 -40.62 12.02
N ASP A 201 -9.11 -40.03 11.05
CA ASP A 201 -9.61 -39.86 9.68
C ASP A 201 -9.67 -41.19 8.91
N SER A 202 -9.21 -42.30 9.52
CA SER A 202 -9.26 -43.63 8.93
C SER A 202 -10.69 -44.13 8.75
N ASN A 203 -11.60 -43.81 9.68
CA ASN A 203 -13.00 -44.18 9.56
C ASN A 203 -13.69 -43.39 8.43
N LEU A 204 -13.39 -42.10 8.31
CA LEU A 204 -14.00 -41.24 7.30
C LEU A 204 -13.48 -41.56 5.89
N SER A 205 -12.19 -41.88 5.76
CA SER A 205 -11.60 -42.41 4.53
C SER A 205 -12.20 -43.76 4.14
N ARG A 206 -12.34 -44.71 5.08
CA ARG A 206 -13.01 -46.00 4.81
C ARG A 206 -14.47 -45.82 4.41
N THR A 207 -15.18 -44.88 5.02
CA THR A 207 -16.58 -44.59 4.65
C THR A 207 -16.66 -44.01 3.24
N ARG A 208 -15.76 -43.09 2.85
CA ARG A 208 -15.71 -42.57 1.46
C ARG A 208 -15.41 -43.66 0.44
N GLU A 209 -14.47 -44.55 0.75
CA GLU A 209 -14.11 -45.69 -0.11
C GLU A 209 -15.27 -46.68 -0.25
N LEU A 210 -15.97 -47.00 0.84
CA LEU A 210 -17.17 -47.84 0.81
C LEU A 210 -18.28 -47.21 -0.04
N VAL A 211 -18.53 -45.91 0.11
CA VAL A 211 -19.53 -45.19 -0.71
C VAL A 211 -19.15 -45.22 -2.20
N ALA A 212 -17.87 -45.07 -2.53
CA ALA A 212 -17.39 -45.17 -3.91
C ALA A 212 -17.58 -46.58 -4.50
N ASP A 213 -17.29 -47.65 -3.73
CA ASP A 213 -17.50 -49.04 -4.18
C ASP A 213 -19.00 -49.32 -4.40
N VAL A 214 -19.87 -48.86 -3.49
CA VAL A 214 -21.33 -49.01 -3.63
C VAL A 214 -21.84 -48.27 -4.88
N SER A 215 -21.38 -47.05 -5.14
CA SER A 215 -21.73 -46.31 -6.35
C SER A 215 -21.32 -47.05 -7.61
N ALA A 216 -20.08 -47.58 -7.65
CA ALA A 216 -19.58 -48.33 -8.79
C ALA A 216 -20.39 -49.62 -9.05
N ARG A 217 -20.80 -50.33 -7.99
CA ARG A 217 -21.67 -51.51 -8.11
C ARG A 217 -23.04 -51.15 -8.66
N LEU A 218 -23.65 -50.06 -8.19
CA LEU A 218 -24.94 -49.60 -8.70
C LEU A 218 -24.85 -49.20 -10.18
N ASP A 219 -23.76 -48.55 -10.61
CA ASP A 219 -23.53 -48.21 -12.02
C ASP A 219 -23.41 -49.46 -12.90
N VAL A 220 -22.73 -50.51 -12.41
CA VAL A 220 -22.64 -51.80 -13.12
C VAL A 220 -23.99 -52.49 -13.19
N MET A 221 -24.75 -52.52 -12.10
CA MET A 221 -26.10 -53.09 -12.09
C MET A 221 -27.05 -52.34 -13.02
N SER A 222 -26.99 -51.01 -13.05
CA SER A 222 -27.74 -50.17 -13.98
C SER A 222 -27.39 -50.47 -15.43
N LYS A 223 -26.09 -50.59 -15.75
CA LYS A 223 -25.63 -50.97 -17.09
C LYS A 223 -26.04 -52.39 -17.47
N LEU A 224 -25.98 -53.36 -16.56
CA LEU A 224 -26.44 -54.73 -16.80
C LEU A 224 -27.95 -54.79 -17.02
N SER A 225 -28.74 -54.07 -16.23
CA SER A 225 -30.19 -53.95 -16.44
C SER A 225 -30.51 -53.36 -17.81
N GLN A 226 -29.78 -52.31 -18.23
CA GLN A 226 -29.93 -51.72 -19.57
C GLN A 226 -29.50 -52.67 -20.70
N LEU A 227 -28.51 -53.54 -20.46
CA LEU A 227 -28.09 -54.56 -21.43
C LEU A 227 -29.07 -55.74 -21.50
N GLU A 228 -29.68 -56.13 -20.37
CA GLU A 228 -30.74 -57.15 -20.31
C GLU A 228 -32.05 -56.66 -20.95
N THR A 229 -32.21 -55.35 -21.20
CA THR A 229 -33.37 -54.79 -21.92
C THR A 229 -33.21 -54.78 -23.45
N THR A 230 -32.29 -55.56 -24.02
CA THR A 230 -32.16 -55.70 -25.47
C THR A 230 -32.23 -57.18 -25.89
N GLY A 231 -33.43 -57.74 -25.83
CA GLY A 231 -33.70 -59.12 -26.24
C GLY A 231 -35.18 -59.41 -26.55
N GLY A 232 -35.63 -58.98 -27.74
CA GLY A 232 -36.52 -59.77 -28.61
C GLY A 232 -38.02 -59.96 -28.30
N GLU A 233 -38.84 -59.12 -28.94
CA GLU A 233 -40.14 -59.36 -29.61
C GLU A 233 -41.50 -59.58 -28.88
N ILE A 234 -42.54 -59.13 -29.61
CA ILE A 234 -43.97 -58.76 -29.34
C ILE A 234 -44.90 -60.00 -29.56
N PRO A 235 -46.04 -60.29 -28.84
CA PRO A 235 -47.31 -59.55 -28.97
C PRO A 235 -48.39 -59.53 -27.85
N VAL A 236 -49.13 -58.40 -27.86
CA VAL A 236 -50.61 -58.20 -27.81
C VAL A 236 -51.43 -58.84 -26.68
N ASP A 237 -51.78 -58.02 -25.67
CA ASP A 237 -53.18 -57.71 -25.34
C ASP A 237 -53.24 -56.50 -24.37
N ALA A 238 -54.07 -55.51 -24.71
CA ALA A 238 -54.55 -54.46 -23.79
C ALA A 238 -55.78 -55.02 -23.03
N PRO A 239 -56.29 -54.45 -21.91
CA PRO A 239 -56.21 -53.05 -21.46
C PRO A 239 -55.90 -52.94 -19.93
N THR A 240 -55.84 -51.80 -19.22
CA THR A 240 -56.60 -50.55 -19.20
C THR A 240 -55.79 -49.51 -18.39
N ALA A 241 -56.08 -48.24 -18.66
CA ALA A 241 -55.56 -47.05 -18.01
C ALA A 241 -55.69 -47.04 -16.47
N VAL A 242 -54.65 -46.56 -15.79
CA VAL A 242 -54.77 -45.78 -14.55
C VAL A 242 -53.82 -44.58 -14.61
N ASP A 243 -54.37 -43.48 -14.16
CA ASP A 243 -53.98 -42.07 -14.21
C ASP A 243 -52.52 -41.72 -13.83
N VAL A 244 -51.88 -40.90 -14.66
CA VAL A 244 -50.53 -40.34 -14.44
C VAL A 244 -50.61 -38.96 -13.76
N THR A 245 -51.72 -38.65 -13.10
CA THR A 245 -51.93 -37.35 -12.44
C THR A 245 -51.64 -37.36 -10.93
N ASP A 246 -51.53 -38.53 -10.29
CA ASP A 246 -51.31 -38.61 -8.82
C ASP A 246 -49.82 -38.70 -8.40
N GLN A 247 -48.89 -39.07 -9.28
CA GLN A 247 -47.46 -39.21 -8.93
C GLN A 247 -46.61 -37.95 -9.12
N VAL A 248 -47.14 -36.92 -9.80
CA VAL A 248 -46.44 -35.65 -10.02
C VAL A 248 -46.65 -34.67 -8.84
N ALA A 249 -47.66 -34.90 -8.00
CA ALA A 249 -47.96 -34.06 -6.84
C ALA A 249 -47.11 -34.39 -5.59
N GLU A 250 -46.59 -35.61 -5.45
CA GLU A 250 -45.78 -36.00 -4.29
C GLU A 250 -44.28 -35.75 -4.47
N TYR A 251 -43.79 -35.65 -5.72
CA TYR A 251 -42.38 -35.40 -6.01
C TYR A 251 -41.98 -33.91 -5.92
N PHE A 252 -42.95 -32.99 -5.86
CA PHE A 252 -42.72 -31.53 -5.84
C PHE A 252 -43.41 -30.77 -4.68
N GLY A 253 -43.75 -31.41 -3.57
CA GLY A 253 -44.20 -30.68 -2.38
C GLY A 253 -43.10 -29.72 -1.90
N GLU A 254 -43.26 -28.40 -1.79
CA GLU A 254 -44.37 -27.44 -1.99
C GLU A 254 -43.71 -26.12 -2.50
N THR A 255 -44.37 -25.06 -2.99
CA THR A 255 -45.49 -24.28 -2.45
C THR A 255 -45.99 -23.30 -3.52
N THR A 256 -47.31 -23.11 -3.64
CA THR A 256 -47.83 -21.81 -4.05
C THR A 256 -49.01 -21.43 -3.18
N GLY A 257 -48.75 -20.48 -2.29
CA GLY A 257 -49.80 -19.76 -1.59
C GLY A 257 -50.55 -18.80 -2.52
N ASP A 258 -51.82 -18.67 -2.17
CA ASP A 258 -52.67 -17.48 -2.27
C ASP A 258 -53.40 -17.17 -3.59
N ALA A 259 -54.70 -17.49 -3.61
CA ALA A 259 -55.74 -16.53 -4.00
C ALA A 259 -57.15 -17.00 -3.55
N ALA A 260 -57.69 -16.29 -2.55
CA ALA A 260 -59.11 -16.02 -2.32
C ALA A 260 -60.05 -17.15 -1.84
N LYS A 261 -60.35 -17.17 -0.54
CA LYS A 261 -61.51 -16.43 0.01
C LYS A 261 -61.58 -16.48 1.54
N VAL A 262 -61.51 -15.29 2.11
CA VAL A 262 -62.21 -14.74 3.27
C VAL A 262 -63.35 -15.60 3.85
N ALA A 263 -63.39 -15.60 5.19
CA ALA A 263 -64.49 -15.90 6.11
C ALA A 263 -64.67 -17.38 6.52
N ASN A 264 -64.15 -17.77 7.68
CA ASN A 264 -64.87 -17.57 8.94
C ASN A 264 -63.99 -18.01 10.13
N VAL A 265 -63.57 -17.05 10.96
CA VAL A 265 -63.06 -17.32 12.32
C VAL A 265 -64.22 -17.08 13.27
N ALA A 266 -64.75 -18.16 13.84
CA ALA A 266 -65.36 -18.14 15.15
C ALA A 266 -65.21 -19.56 15.73
N THR A 267 -64.21 -19.79 16.58
CA THR A 267 -64.29 -19.70 18.05
C THR A 267 -64.90 -20.96 18.67
N SER A 268 -64.37 -21.27 19.86
CA SER A 268 -64.92 -22.17 20.89
C SER A 268 -64.49 -23.63 20.75
N GLU A 269 -63.44 -24.03 21.47
CA GLU A 269 -63.51 -24.49 22.87
C GLU A 269 -64.08 -25.91 22.95
N ALA A 270 -63.29 -26.85 23.48
CA ALA A 270 -63.60 -27.43 24.79
C ALA A 270 -62.63 -28.57 25.11
N LYS A 271 -61.79 -28.28 26.11
CA LYS A 271 -61.40 -29.17 27.22
C LYS A 271 -60.31 -30.22 26.99
#